data_AF-A0A7X7QZT2-F1
#
_entry.id   AF-A0A7X7QZT2-F1
#
_cell.length_a   1.000
_cell.length_b   1.000
_cell.length_c   1.000
_cell.angle_alpha   90.00
_cell.angle_beta   90.00
_cell.angle_gamma   90.00
#
_symmetry.space_group_name_H-M   'P 1'
#
loop_
_entity.id
_entity.type
_entity.pdbx_description
1 polymer ?
#
loop_
_entity_poly.entity_id
_entity_poly.type
_entity_poly.pdbx_seq_one_letter_code
_entity_poly.pdbx_strand_id
1 'polypeptide(L)'
;MASNSNALALIYGTVRIGQNINIPHLSGAEYYNVSQNAILWVDGGSVTKPSGSGIVIYGRIKVSNGTLNSDISSGIITRLTGVFESTGGTTTLGQFRTSVLGTEHKGTYIQSGGLVIINGELSSTSHYSFTLAYDGTSFSLTGGTLRINGTNTKGAIFINSNSANQNINANGTLELISTNTTPFRISSVSPFPTVVMKRVGSGTREFTLDGGTVGTSPANMAELSRQPLVTKGSLTIEDNIIFSPKGQDVSIGGSFSLGATSSYVAGSNTTHFTGATSNYSINIASGATTKYFHNLNIDNASYTGSLLGSNITIGNNLLVSSGTLDLGTQILTVRGDITNSGTITNTTGKVLVTQRGRLTSINVIYGGYYTSVPTVTVSAPPAGGTTATAVAILNGTTISQIIITNTGSGYTSNPTIYISNNGWAFTSRTYSATHEIGGDGSGKFGNLEINETHSNTSQITYLSSKQTVTGTLTLTNGILDLRTFNLDLE
;
A
#
# COMPACT_ATOMS: atom_id res chain seq x y z
N MET A 1 -36.84 30.36 19.43
CA MET A 1 -36.60 29.58 18.20
C MET A 1 -37.93 29.45 17.47
N ALA A 2 -38.19 30.26 16.43
CA ALA A 2 -39.54 30.38 15.88
C ALA A 2 -39.84 29.45 14.68
N SER A 3 -38.84 28.78 14.09
CA SER A 3 -39.09 27.66 13.17
C SER A 3 -37.84 26.80 13.03
N ASN A 4 -37.94 25.51 13.37
CA ASN A 4 -36.97 24.49 12.98
C ASN A 4 -37.60 23.64 11.89
N SER A 5 -37.07 23.69 10.67
CA SER A 5 -37.53 22.87 9.54
C SER A 5 -36.87 21.49 9.48
N ASN A 6 -35.99 21.17 10.44
CA ASN A 6 -35.35 19.87 10.58
C ASN A 6 -36.16 18.94 11.48
N ALA A 7 -35.98 17.63 11.35
CA ALA A 7 -36.58 16.66 12.27
C ALA A 7 -36.12 16.86 13.73
N LEU A 8 -34.88 17.33 13.92
CA LEU A 8 -34.25 17.57 15.22
C LEU A 8 -33.43 18.87 15.17
N ALA A 9 -33.26 19.57 16.29
CA ALA A 9 -32.31 20.66 16.44
C ALA A 9 -31.35 20.33 17.60
N LEU A 10 -30.13 19.91 17.27
CA LEU A 10 -29.16 19.42 18.25
C LEU A 10 -28.18 20.52 18.65
N ILE A 11 -28.51 21.19 19.77
CA ILE A 11 -27.72 22.28 20.35
C ILE A 11 -26.88 21.79 21.53
N TYR A 12 -27.46 21.00 22.44
CA TYR A 12 -26.82 20.42 23.61
C TYR A 12 -27.43 19.06 23.96
N GLY A 13 -26.64 18.15 24.52
CA GLY A 13 -27.09 16.85 25.03
C GLY A 13 -27.16 15.75 23.96
N THR A 14 -27.67 14.58 24.35
CA THR A 14 -27.71 13.39 23.49
C THR A 14 -29.13 13.07 23.07
N VAL A 15 -29.36 12.92 21.77
CA VAL A 15 -30.55 12.25 21.25
C VAL A 15 -30.17 10.82 20.86
N ARG A 16 -30.87 9.83 21.41
CA ARG A 16 -30.69 8.41 21.07
C ARG A 16 -31.85 7.95 20.20
N ILE A 17 -31.54 7.53 18.97
CA ILE A 17 -32.47 6.98 18.00
C ILE A 17 -32.46 5.45 18.15
N GLY A 18 -33.31 4.98 19.07
CA GLY A 18 -33.45 3.56 19.41
C GLY A 18 -34.25 2.77 18.37
N GLN A 19 -34.42 1.47 18.64
CA GLN A 19 -35.22 0.57 17.82
C GLN A 19 -36.63 1.13 17.53
N ASN A 20 -37.15 0.86 16.34
CA ASN A 20 -38.45 1.31 15.84
C ASN A 20 -38.60 2.82 15.63
N ILE A 21 -37.54 3.61 15.81
CA ILE A 21 -37.54 5.03 15.44
C ILE A 21 -36.93 5.19 14.05
N ASN A 22 -37.70 5.80 13.14
CA ASN A 22 -37.26 6.12 11.78
C ASN A 22 -37.34 7.63 11.54
N ILE A 23 -36.20 8.24 11.21
CA ILE A 23 -36.08 9.62 10.76
C ILE A 23 -35.69 9.59 9.27
N PRO A 24 -36.65 9.49 8.34
CA PRO A 24 -36.36 9.41 6.90
C PRO A 24 -35.87 10.74 6.32
N HIS A 25 -36.10 11.85 7.03
CA HIS A 25 -35.73 13.19 6.59
C HIS A 25 -35.19 14.00 7.77
N LEU A 26 -33.89 13.88 8.05
CA LEU A 26 -33.23 14.63 9.13
C LEU A 26 -33.27 16.14 8.86
N SER A 27 -32.98 16.55 7.62
CA SER A 27 -32.99 17.94 7.16
C SER A 27 -32.90 18.02 5.65
N GLY A 28 -33.65 18.97 5.05
CA GLY A 28 -33.55 19.35 3.64
C GLY A 28 -32.63 20.54 3.37
N ALA A 29 -32.02 21.12 4.41
CA ALA A 29 -31.09 22.23 4.27
C ALA A 29 -29.75 21.76 3.65
N GLU A 30 -28.94 22.70 3.16
CA GLU A 30 -27.61 22.40 2.61
C GLU A 30 -26.75 21.65 3.64
N TYR A 31 -26.71 22.12 4.88
CA TYR A 31 -26.00 21.47 5.98
C TYR A 31 -26.92 21.22 7.17
N TYR A 32 -26.75 20.06 7.81
CA TYR A 32 -27.32 19.78 9.13
C TYR A 32 -26.20 19.79 10.18
N ASN A 33 -26.30 20.66 11.19
CA ASN A 33 -25.25 20.82 12.19
C ASN A 33 -25.56 19.98 13.44
N VAL A 34 -24.58 19.20 13.90
CA VAL A 34 -24.51 18.66 15.26
C VAL A 34 -23.57 19.55 16.06
N SER A 35 -24.14 20.37 16.95
CA SER A 35 -23.40 21.38 17.72
C SER A 35 -22.36 20.76 18.66
N GLN A 36 -21.37 21.55 19.09
CA GLN A 36 -20.19 21.08 19.84
C GLN A 36 -20.51 20.23 21.09
N ASN A 37 -21.59 20.55 21.79
CA ASN A 37 -22.00 19.86 23.01
C ASN A 37 -23.18 18.89 22.78
N ALA A 38 -23.46 18.53 21.52
CA ALA A 38 -24.55 17.66 21.16
C ALA A 38 -24.07 16.32 20.58
N ILE A 39 -24.87 15.28 20.80
CA ILE A 39 -24.63 13.93 20.29
C ILE A 39 -25.87 13.43 19.56
N LEU A 40 -25.72 13.05 18.29
CA LEU A 40 -26.68 12.21 17.59
C LEU A 40 -26.23 10.75 17.71
N TRP A 41 -26.99 9.95 18.46
CA TRP A 41 -26.68 8.54 18.68
C TRP A 41 -27.70 7.65 17.99
N VAL A 42 -27.29 6.97 16.91
CA VAL A 42 -28.09 5.93 16.24
C VAL A 42 -27.80 4.59 16.90
N ASP A 43 -28.84 3.99 17.49
CA ASP A 43 -28.71 2.79 18.33
C ASP A 43 -29.89 1.82 18.14
N GLY A 44 -30.08 1.40 16.89
CA GLY A 44 -31.09 0.42 16.48
C GLY A 44 -32.16 1.00 15.57
N GLY A 45 -32.36 2.32 15.55
CA GLY A 45 -33.25 3.00 14.60
C GLY A 45 -32.55 3.41 13.30
N SER A 46 -33.23 4.23 12.49
CA SER A 46 -32.70 4.75 11.23
C SER A 46 -32.76 6.28 11.15
N VAL A 47 -31.69 6.88 10.63
CA VAL A 47 -31.61 8.32 10.37
C VAL A 47 -31.10 8.54 8.95
N THR A 48 -31.82 9.30 8.14
CA THR A 48 -31.42 9.64 6.77
C THR A 48 -31.39 11.15 6.58
N LYS A 49 -30.26 11.67 6.05
CA LYS A 49 -30.21 12.98 5.39
C LYS A 49 -30.32 12.74 3.87
N PRO A 50 -31.49 13.00 3.25
CA PRO A 50 -31.75 12.58 1.88
C PRO A 50 -31.24 13.56 0.80
N SER A 51 -30.91 14.80 1.17
CA SER A 51 -30.53 15.85 0.23
C SER A 51 -29.62 16.90 0.86
N GLY A 52 -29.15 17.87 0.07
CA GLY A 52 -28.19 18.88 0.48
C GLY A 52 -26.73 18.40 0.37
N SER A 53 -25.83 19.09 1.06
CA SER A 53 -24.40 18.82 1.01
C SER A 53 -23.97 17.77 2.02
N GLY A 54 -24.38 17.86 3.29
CA GLY A 54 -23.96 16.87 4.30
C GLY A 54 -24.34 17.18 5.74
N ILE A 55 -23.91 16.31 6.65
CA ILE A 55 -24.01 16.50 8.09
C ILE A 55 -22.67 17.06 8.60
N VAL A 56 -22.71 18.22 9.24
CA VAL A 56 -21.54 18.87 9.83
C VAL A 56 -21.48 18.57 11.33
N ILE A 57 -20.38 17.99 11.78
CA ILE A 57 -20.16 17.57 13.15
C ILE A 57 -19.20 18.54 13.83
N TYR A 58 -19.71 19.33 14.78
CA TYR A 58 -18.89 20.00 15.79
C TYR A 58 -18.84 19.19 17.08
N GLY A 59 -19.92 18.46 17.41
CA GLY A 59 -20.04 17.56 18.56
C GLY A 59 -19.71 16.12 18.20
N ARG A 60 -20.68 15.20 18.36
CA ARG A 60 -20.49 13.79 18.04
C ARG A 60 -21.65 13.15 17.30
N ILE A 61 -21.33 12.27 16.36
CA ILE A 61 -22.26 11.25 15.88
C ILE A 61 -21.75 9.89 16.30
N LYS A 62 -22.64 9.08 16.89
CA LYS A 62 -22.34 7.70 17.29
C LYS A 62 -23.30 6.74 16.60
N VAL A 63 -22.78 5.67 16.03
CA VAL A 63 -23.55 4.57 15.45
C VAL A 63 -23.11 3.27 16.13
N SER A 64 -23.93 2.77 17.05
CA SER A 64 -23.67 1.48 17.72
C SER A 64 -24.54 0.35 17.19
N ASN A 65 -25.72 0.67 16.66
CA ASN A 65 -26.61 -0.23 15.96
C ASN A 65 -27.57 0.57 15.07
N GLY A 66 -28.30 -0.07 14.16
CA GLY A 66 -29.21 0.61 13.23
C GLY A 66 -28.49 1.20 12.01
N THR A 67 -29.12 2.20 11.36
CA THR A 67 -28.63 2.75 10.08
C THR A 67 -28.53 4.28 10.10
N LEU A 68 -27.36 4.81 9.75
CA LEU A 68 -27.17 6.21 9.41
C LEU A 68 -26.93 6.35 7.90
N ASN A 69 -27.77 7.10 7.22
CA ASN A 69 -27.61 7.36 5.80
C ASN A 69 -27.42 8.86 5.53
N SER A 70 -26.30 9.21 4.92
CA SER A 70 -26.04 10.52 4.33
C SER A 70 -25.30 10.31 3.01
N ASP A 71 -25.86 9.46 2.16
CA ASP A 71 -25.37 9.12 0.81
C ASP A 71 -25.57 10.28 -0.20
N ILE A 72 -24.95 11.41 0.13
CA ILE A 72 -25.00 12.68 -0.58
C ILE A 72 -23.57 13.28 -0.64
N SER A 73 -23.39 14.33 -1.42
CA SER A 73 -22.05 14.73 -1.91
C SER A 73 -20.94 14.90 -0.86
N SER A 74 -21.16 15.56 0.27
CA SER A 74 -20.14 15.65 1.34
C SER A 74 -20.32 14.62 2.44
N GLY A 75 -21.39 13.82 2.43
CA GLY A 75 -21.75 12.88 3.49
C GLY A 75 -21.61 13.47 4.89
N ILE A 76 -20.49 13.16 5.55
CA ILE A 76 -20.11 13.75 6.85
C ILE A 76 -18.92 14.70 6.71
N ILE A 77 -19.03 15.84 7.39
CA ILE A 77 -17.97 16.85 7.53
C ILE A 77 -17.65 17.04 9.01
N THR A 78 -16.44 16.75 9.45
CA THR A 78 -16.00 17.10 10.81
C THR A 78 -15.41 18.52 10.85
N ARG A 79 -15.77 19.29 11.87
CA ARG A 79 -15.22 20.63 12.16
C ARG A 79 -14.72 20.71 13.60
N LEU A 80 -13.72 21.55 13.85
CA LEU A 80 -13.02 21.63 15.13
C LEU A 80 -12.67 20.22 15.62
N THR A 81 -13.15 19.82 16.80
CA THR A 81 -12.93 18.52 17.42
C THR A 81 -14.08 17.54 17.20
N GLY A 82 -14.89 17.74 16.16
CA GLY A 82 -16.06 16.90 15.88
C GLY A 82 -15.69 15.43 15.67
N VAL A 83 -16.52 14.53 16.23
CA VAL A 83 -16.25 13.09 16.27
C VAL A 83 -17.32 12.30 15.52
N PHE A 84 -16.89 11.44 14.59
CA PHE A 84 -17.70 10.34 14.11
C PHE A 84 -17.22 9.03 14.73
N GLU A 85 -18.13 8.27 15.33
CA GLU A 85 -17.86 7.03 16.04
C GLU A 85 -18.79 5.91 15.57
N SER A 86 -18.23 4.83 15.02
CA SER A 86 -18.94 3.62 14.62
C SER A 86 -18.46 2.42 15.43
N THR A 87 -19.32 1.89 16.30
CA THR A 87 -19.05 0.67 17.07
C THR A 87 -19.88 -0.52 16.60
N GLY A 88 -20.81 -0.30 15.67
CA GLY A 88 -21.74 -1.28 15.12
C GLY A 88 -22.65 -0.66 14.07
N GLY A 89 -23.74 -1.34 13.71
CA GLY A 89 -24.70 -0.84 12.71
C GLY A 89 -24.10 -0.63 11.31
N THR A 90 -24.84 0.11 10.47
CA THR A 90 -24.40 0.49 9.13
C THR A 90 -24.43 2.01 8.96
N THR A 91 -23.36 2.59 8.41
CA THR A 91 -23.33 3.99 7.98
C THR A 91 -23.04 4.05 6.48
N THR A 92 -23.85 4.76 5.71
CA THR A 92 -23.62 4.99 4.27
C THR A 92 -23.46 6.47 4.00
N LEU A 93 -22.37 6.88 3.36
CA LEU A 93 -22.00 8.27 3.07
C LEU A 93 -21.57 8.41 1.62
N GLY A 94 -21.78 9.58 1.00
CA GLY A 94 -21.13 9.89 -0.28
C GLY A 94 -19.66 10.27 -0.11
N GLN A 95 -19.31 10.90 1.03
CA GLN A 95 -17.95 11.30 1.38
C GLN A 95 -17.80 11.35 2.91
N PHE A 96 -16.59 11.12 3.41
CA PHE A 96 -16.21 11.49 4.78
C PHE A 96 -15.04 12.46 4.69
N ARG A 97 -15.17 13.65 5.27
CA ARG A 97 -14.08 14.62 5.25
C ARG A 97 -13.98 15.46 6.51
N THR A 98 -12.77 15.93 6.75
CA THR A 98 -12.48 17.08 7.63
C THR A 98 -12.66 18.38 6.84
N SER A 99 -13.03 19.45 7.55
CA SER A 99 -12.99 20.80 6.98
C SER A 99 -11.55 21.20 6.68
N VAL A 100 -11.34 21.85 5.54
CA VAL A 100 -10.07 22.41 5.06
C VAL A 100 -9.95 23.92 5.31
N LEU A 101 -10.90 24.49 6.06
CA LEU A 101 -10.92 25.92 6.39
C LEU A 101 -10.05 26.23 7.62
N GLY A 102 -8.79 25.81 7.58
CA GLY A 102 -7.82 26.03 8.65
C GLY A 102 -7.43 24.78 9.44
N THR A 103 -6.22 24.80 10.00
CA THR A 103 -5.59 23.66 10.70
C THR A 103 -6.18 23.38 12.08
N GLU A 104 -7.03 24.27 12.59
CA GLU A 104 -7.82 24.08 13.82
C GLU A 104 -8.84 22.93 13.70
N HIS A 105 -9.14 22.48 12.48
CA HIS A 105 -10.06 21.39 12.19
C HIS A 105 -9.40 20.01 12.44
N LYS A 106 -9.38 19.61 13.71
CA LYS A 106 -8.84 18.35 14.25
C LYS A 106 -9.91 17.26 14.38
N GLY A 107 -10.71 17.06 13.33
CA GLY A 107 -11.82 16.10 13.36
C GLY A 107 -11.34 14.65 13.56
N THR A 108 -12.22 13.82 14.11
CA THR A 108 -11.89 12.46 14.53
C THR A 108 -12.81 11.42 13.88
N TYR A 109 -12.19 10.39 13.30
CA TYR A 109 -12.86 9.18 12.83
C TYR A 109 -12.52 8.00 13.73
N ILE A 110 -13.54 7.35 14.30
CA ILE A 110 -13.38 6.16 15.14
C ILE A 110 -14.27 5.06 14.60
N GLN A 111 -13.67 3.90 14.32
CA GLN A 111 -14.41 2.69 14.02
C GLN A 111 -13.81 1.50 14.76
N SER A 112 -14.62 0.89 15.63
CA SER A 112 -14.29 -0.34 16.36
C SER A 112 -15.22 -1.50 16.00
N GLY A 113 -16.26 -1.24 15.21
CA GLY A 113 -17.22 -2.23 14.72
C GLY A 113 -18.14 -1.64 13.65
N GLY A 114 -19.08 -2.46 13.17
CA GLY A 114 -20.05 -2.06 12.15
C GLY A 114 -19.47 -1.93 10.74
N LEU A 115 -20.31 -1.52 9.82
CA LEU A 115 -19.99 -1.31 8.42
C LEU A 115 -20.17 0.17 8.06
N VAL A 116 -19.08 0.83 7.67
CA VAL A 116 -19.11 2.20 7.13
C VAL A 116 -18.82 2.12 5.64
N ILE A 117 -19.73 2.62 4.81
CA ILE A 117 -19.65 2.61 3.35
C ILE A 117 -19.52 4.06 2.87
N ILE A 118 -18.50 4.33 2.05
CA ILE A 118 -18.32 5.58 1.33
C ILE A 118 -18.55 5.34 -0.17
N ASN A 119 -19.61 5.90 -0.75
CA ASN A 119 -19.88 5.85 -2.19
C ASN A 119 -19.20 7.05 -2.88
N GLY A 120 -17.89 6.89 -3.15
CA GLY A 120 -16.99 7.96 -3.56
C GLY A 120 -17.33 8.64 -4.89
N GLU A 121 -18.16 8.04 -5.75
CA GLU A 121 -18.57 8.66 -7.02
C GLU A 121 -19.53 9.85 -6.83
N LEU A 122 -20.23 9.93 -5.70
CA LEU A 122 -21.11 11.05 -5.36
C LEU A 122 -20.34 12.26 -4.81
N SER A 123 -19.07 12.06 -4.50
CA SER A 123 -18.32 12.96 -3.62
C SER A 123 -17.84 14.24 -4.29
N SER A 124 -17.64 15.30 -3.48
CA SER A 124 -17.06 16.56 -3.98
C SER A 124 -15.64 16.34 -4.54
N THR A 125 -15.31 16.97 -5.67
CA THR A 125 -14.00 16.83 -6.34
C THR A 125 -12.92 17.75 -5.76
N SER A 126 -13.16 18.38 -4.60
CA SER A 126 -12.13 19.16 -3.86
C SER A 126 -11.45 18.34 -2.76
N HIS A 127 -11.98 17.15 -2.46
CA HIS A 127 -11.48 16.25 -1.42
C HIS A 127 -11.44 14.82 -1.98
N TYR A 128 -10.75 13.92 -1.30
CA TYR A 128 -10.80 12.50 -1.59
C TYR A 128 -12.09 11.92 -1.00
N SER A 129 -12.52 10.72 -1.42
CA SER A 129 -13.71 10.06 -0.87
C SER A 129 -13.67 9.97 0.67
N PHE A 130 -12.49 9.71 1.22
CA PHE A 130 -12.18 9.74 2.65
C PHE A 130 -11.01 10.70 2.91
N THR A 131 -11.24 11.76 3.68
CA THR A 131 -10.25 12.82 3.91
C THR A 131 -10.08 13.20 5.39
N LEU A 132 -8.87 13.03 5.89
CA LEU A 132 -8.36 13.60 7.14
C LEU A 132 -7.18 14.52 6.80
N ALA A 133 -7.46 15.81 6.63
CA ALA A 133 -6.61 16.75 5.89
C ALA A 133 -5.34 17.17 6.64
N TYR A 134 -5.42 17.32 7.96
CA TYR A 134 -4.33 17.87 8.79
C TYR A 134 -3.75 16.84 9.74
N ASP A 135 -2.52 17.08 10.18
CA ASP A 135 -1.77 16.23 11.11
C ASP A 135 -2.44 16.05 12.47
N GLY A 136 -3.14 17.08 12.93
CA GLY A 136 -3.92 17.09 14.17
C GLY A 136 -5.22 16.28 14.14
N THR A 137 -5.61 15.72 12.99
CA THR A 137 -6.81 14.86 12.89
C THR A 137 -6.53 13.47 13.46
N SER A 138 -7.56 12.80 13.99
CA SER A 138 -7.43 11.46 14.55
C SER A 138 -8.09 10.38 13.71
N PHE A 139 -7.37 9.27 13.52
CA PHE A 139 -7.84 8.10 12.79
C PHE A 139 -7.71 6.83 13.63
N SER A 140 -8.86 6.23 13.96
CA SER A 140 -8.92 4.95 14.65
C SER A 140 -9.77 3.97 13.84
N LEU A 141 -9.18 2.82 13.48
CA LEU A 141 -9.84 1.72 12.80
C LEU A 141 -9.33 0.40 13.42
N THR A 142 -10.04 -0.04 14.45
CA THR A 142 -9.65 -1.16 15.33
C THR A 142 -10.57 -2.36 15.24
N GLY A 143 -11.58 -2.30 14.38
CA GLY A 143 -12.58 -3.34 14.15
C GLY A 143 -13.64 -2.87 13.16
N GLY A 144 -14.50 -3.79 12.71
CA GLY A 144 -15.48 -3.51 11.65
C GLY A 144 -14.86 -3.31 10.27
N THR A 145 -15.68 -2.89 9.31
CA THR A 145 -15.28 -2.68 7.91
C THR A 145 -15.52 -1.23 7.50
N LEU A 146 -14.46 -0.53 7.06
CA LEU A 146 -14.55 0.69 6.27
C LEU A 146 -14.46 0.30 4.79
N ARG A 147 -15.51 0.54 4.03
CA ARG A 147 -15.60 0.24 2.60
C ARG A 147 -15.66 1.54 1.80
N ILE A 148 -14.79 1.68 0.81
CA ILE A 148 -14.85 2.78 -0.15
C ILE A 148 -15.23 2.21 -1.53
N ASN A 149 -16.44 2.52 -1.96
CA ASN A 149 -17.01 2.15 -3.25
C ASN A 149 -16.78 3.28 -4.26
N GLY A 150 -15.86 3.06 -5.19
CA GLY A 150 -15.52 4.04 -6.22
C GLY A 150 -14.77 5.26 -5.68
N THR A 151 -14.36 6.10 -6.61
CA THR A 151 -13.61 7.31 -6.31
C THR A 151 -14.02 8.43 -7.25
N ASN A 152 -13.90 9.67 -6.77
CA ASN A 152 -13.98 10.85 -7.60
C ASN A 152 -12.65 11.08 -8.34
N THR A 153 -12.53 12.20 -9.07
CA THR A 153 -11.32 12.52 -9.84
C THR A 153 -10.09 12.87 -8.99
N LYS A 154 -10.25 13.17 -7.69
CA LYS A 154 -9.15 13.41 -6.75
C LYS A 154 -8.53 12.10 -6.28
N GLY A 155 -9.32 11.20 -5.73
CA GLY A 155 -8.84 9.94 -5.19
C GLY A 155 -9.68 9.43 -4.04
N ALA A 156 -9.29 8.28 -3.49
CA ALA A 156 -10.09 7.56 -2.52
C ALA A 156 -9.74 7.90 -1.08
N ILE A 157 -8.45 7.90 -0.73
CA ILE A 157 -7.98 8.13 0.64
C ILE A 157 -6.93 9.24 0.68
N PHE A 158 -7.16 10.20 1.58
CA PHE A 158 -6.19 11.19 2.02
C PHE A 158 -6.17 11.23 3.55
N ILE A 159 -5.13 10.73 4.20
CA ILE A 159 -5.00 10.73 5.66
C ILE A 159 -3.65 11.31 6.06
N ASN A 160 -3.68 12.49 6.67
CA ASN A 160 -2.49 13.19 7.15
C ASN A 160 -2.31 13.05 8.68
N SER A 161 -3.19 12.34 9.38
CA SER A 161 -3.12 12.17 10.84
C SER A 161 -1.72 11.74 11.28
N ASN A 162 -1.09 12.49 12.18
CA ASN A 162 0.26 12.15 12.67
C ASN A 162 0.23 10.87 13.53
N SER A 163 1.39 10.28 13.78
CA SER A 163 1.51 8.99 14.49
C SER A 163 0.91 8.99 15.91
N ALA A 164 0.90 10.12 16.61
CA ALA A 164 0.29 10.24 17.94
C ALA A 164 -1.25 10.20 17.90
N ASN A 165 -1.84 10.47 16.73
CA ASN A 165 -3.28 10.53 16.52
C ASN A 165 -3.84 9.31 15.78
N GLN A 166 -3.07 8.23 15.69
CA GLN A 166 -3.43 7.00 15.00
C GLN A 166 -3.68 5.86 15.99
N ASN A 167 -4.73 5.07 15.77
CA ASN A 167 -4.97 3.83 16.50
C ASN A 167 -5.50 2.74 15.56
N ILE A 168 -4.59 1.88 15.10
CA ILE A 168 -4.86 0.90 14.05
C ILE A 168 -4.31 -0.46 14.49
N ASN A 169 -5.11 -1.51 14.32
CA ASN A 169 -4.73 -2.89 14.58
C ASN A 169 -5.16 -3.80 13.40
N ALA A 170 -4.87 -5.10 13.46
CA ALA A 170 -5.22 -6.04 12.40
C ALA A 170 -6.71 -6.44 12.35
N ASN A 171 -7.51 -6.09 13.36
CA ASN A 171 -8.89 -6.58 13.54
C ASN A 171 -9.93 -5.83 12.69
N GLY A 172 -9.58 -4.65 12.18
CA GLY A 172 -10.40 -3.92 11.21
C GLY A 172 -10.20 -4.42 9.78
N THR A 173 -11.12 -4.05 8.89
CA THR A 173 -10.95 -4.23 7.44
C THR A 173 -11.15 -2.91 6.71
N LEU A 174 -10.22 -2.60 5.81
CA LEU A 174 -10.37 -1.57 4.80
C LEU A 174 -10.63 -2.24 3.44
N GLU A 175 -11.84 -2.08 2.91
CA GLU A 175 -12.20 -2.56 1.57
C GLU A 175 -12.18 -1.40 0.57
N LEU A 176 -11.37 -1.54 -0.48
CA LEU A 176 -11.21 -0.54 -1.53
C LEU A 176 -11.76 -1.12 -2.83
N ILE A 177 -12.91 -0.65 -3.28
CA ILE A 177 -13.66 -1.25 -4.38
C ILE A 177 -13.69 -0.27 -5.56
N SER A 178 -12.90 -0.53 -6.60
CA SER A 178 -12.89 0.32 -7.80
C SER A 178 -14.07 -0.01 -8.72
N THR A 179 -14.97 0.95 -8.91
CA THR A 179 -16.19 0.84 -9.72
C THR A 179 -16.00 1.30 -11.16
N ASN A 180 -15.06 2.22 -11.39
CA ASN A 180 -14.72 2.77 -12.70
C ASN A 180 -13.20 2.68 -12.96
N THR A 181 -12.74 3.12 -14.13
CA THR A 181 -11.35 3.01 -14.59
C THR A 181 -10.42 4.12 -14.09
N THR A 182 -10.94 5.12 -13.37
CA THR A 182 -10.10 6.16 -12.75
C THR A 182 -9.19 5.50 -11.72
N PRO A 183 -7.87 5.79 -11.72
CA PRO A 183 -6.97 5.22 -10.72
C PRO A 183 -7.45 5.48 -9.29
N PHE A 184 -7.49 4.42 -8.50
CA PHE A 184 -7.90 4.45 -7.11
C PHE A 184 -6.71 4.91 -6.25
N ARG A 185 -6.61 6.24 -6.06
CA ARG A 185 -5.46 6.87 -5.40
C ARG A 185 -5.55 6.81 -3.88
N ILE A 186 -4.43 6.46 -3.24
CA ILE A 186 -4.29 6.34 -1.79
C ILE A 186 -3.08 7.19 -1.35
N SER A 187 -3.31 8.06 -0.37
CA SER A 187 -2.30 8.88 0.29
C SER A 187 -2.54 8.82 1.80
N SER A 188 -1.68 8.14 2.56
CA SER A 188 -1.89 7.97 4.00
C SER A 188 -0.58 7.92 4.78
N VAL A 189 -0.46 8.80 5.77
CA VAL A 189 0.59 8.72 6.82
C VAL A 189 0.23 7.66 7.86
N SER A 190 -1.07 7.34 8.01
CA SER A 190 -1.52 6.29 8.92
C SER A 190 -1.37 4.90 8.30
N PRO A 191 -1.00 3.89 9.09
CA PRO A 191 -1.18 2.51 8.67
C PRO A 191 -2.67 2.19 8.50
N PHE A 192 -2.93 1.07 7.83
CA PHE A 192 -4.25 0.47 7.66
C PHE A 192 -4.31 -0.87 8.42
N PRO A 193 -5.53 -1.40 8.68
CA PRO A 193 -5.67 -2.72 9.27
C PRO A 193 -5.43 -3.78 8.18
N THR A 194 -6.31 -4.77 8.03
CA THR A 194 -6.34 -5.61 6.81
C THR A 194 -6.87 -4.79 5.63
N VAL A 195 -6.20 -4.86 4.47
CA VAL A 195 -6.60 -4.16 3.24
C VAL A 195 -7.02 -5.16 2.17
N VAL A 196 -8.17 -4.93 1.56
CA VAL A 196 -8.66 -5.71 0.42
C VAL A 196 -8.97 -4.79 -0.74
N MET A 197 -8.25 -4.96 -1.85
CA MET A 197 -8.48 -4.26 -3.10
C MET A 197 -9.38 -5.13 -3.99
N LYS A 198 -10.50 -4.55 -4.44
CA LYS A 198 -11.54 -5.21 -5.24
C LYS A 198 -11.92 -4.35 -6.45
N ARG A 199 -12.68 -4.94 -7.36
CA ARG A 199 -13.28 -4.22 -8.47
C ARG A 199 -14.72 -4.66 -8.73
N VAL A 200 -15.47 -3.77 -9.37
CA VAL A 200 -16.79 -4.08 -9.94
C VAL A 200 -16.72 -3.93 -11.47
N GLY A 201 -17.53 -4.73 -12.17
CA GLY A 201 -17.63 -4.73 -13.63
C GLY A 201 -16.56 -5.56 -14.32
N SER A 202 -16.27 -5.25 -15.59
CA SER A 202 -15.26 -5.92 -16.40
C SER A 202 -13.98 -5.09 -16.53
N GLY A 203 -12.89 -5.75 -16.96
CA GLY A 203 -11.60 -5.11 -17.19
C GLY A 203 -10.79 -4.83 -15.92
N THR A 204 -9.55 -4.45 -16.13
CA THR A 204 -8.58 -4.20 -15.06
C THR A 204 -8.88 -2.90 -14.31
N ARG A 205 -8.51 -2.83 -13.03
CA ARG A 205 -8.58 -1.61 -12.21
C ARG A 205 -7.23 -1.30 -11.59
N GLU A 206 -6.88 -0.02 -11.53
CA GLU A 206 -5.59 0.43 -11.03
C GLU A 206 -5.72 1.07 -9.65
N PHE A 207 -4.88 0.66 -8.71
CA PHE A 207 -4.69 1.23 -7.38
C PHE A 207 -3.28 1.78 -7.28
N THR A 208 -3.15 3.00 -6.76
CA THR A 208 -1.86 3.71 -6.75
C THR A 208 -1.59 4.39 -5.42
N LEU A 209 -0.31 4.39 -5.02
CA LEU A 209 0.16 5.24 -3.93
C LEU A 209 0.63 6.57 -4.52
N ASP A 210 -0.21 7.59 -4.35
CA ASP A 210 -0.01 8.92 -4.92
C ASP A 210 0.15 9.95 -3.81
N GLY A 211 0.79 11.07 -4.14
CA GLY A 211 0.69 12.29 -3.36
C GLY A 211 -0.50 13.10 -3.88
N GLY A 212 -0.87 14.15 -3.17
CA GLY A 212 -1.93 15.03 -3.66
C GLY A 212 -2.26 16.15 -2.71
N THR A 213 -3.29 16.88 -3.08
CA THR A 213 -3.79 18.04 -2.34
C THR A 213 -5.29 17.91 -2.11
N VAL A 214 -5.75 18.33 -0.94
CA VAL A 214 -7.18 18.51 -0.61
C VAL A 214 -7.45 19.97 -0.32
N GLY A 215 -8.56 20.51 -0.81
CA GLY A 215 -8.92 21.90 -0.64
C GLY A 215 -9.33 22.61 -1.93
N THR A 216 -9.78 23.86 -1.78
CA THR A 216 -10.35 24.68 -2.88
C THR A 216 -9.50 25.89 -3.25
N SER A 217 -8.50 26.25 -2.43
CA SER A 217 -7.64 27.40 -2.67
C SER A 217 -6.29 27.24 -1.94
N PRO A 218 -5.21 27.89 -2.36
CA PRO A 218 -3.90 27.81 -1.69
C PRO A 218 -3.94 28.14 -0.19
N ALA A 219 -4.84 29.03 0.25
CA ALA A 219 -5.01 29.39 1.66
C ALA A 219 -5.73 28.30 2.49
N ASN A 220 -6.46 27.41 1.84
CA ASN A 220 -7.31 26.39 2.46
C ASN A 220 -7.05 25.02 1.80
N MET A 221 -5.77 24.63 1.78
CA MET A 221 -5.31 23.39 1.15
C MET A 221 -4.36 22.65 2.09
N ALA A 222 -4.47 21.33 2.11
CA ALA A 222 -3.48 20.45 2.70
C ALA A 222 -2.84 19.61 1.59
N GLU A 223 -1.54 19.36 1.71
CA GLU A 223 -0.75 18.59 0.76
C GLU A 223 -0.13 17.39 1.47
N LEU A 224 -0.07 16.27 0.76
CA LEU A 224 0.66 15.07 1.17
C LEU A 224 1.53 14.61 0.02
N SER A 225 2.81 14.37 0.29
CA SER A 225 3.65 13.61 -0.61
C SER A 225 3.18 12.15 -0.68
N ARG A 226 3.66 11.41 -1.68
CA ARG A 226 3.52 9.94 -1.72
C ARG A 226 4.00 9.34 -0.40
N GLN A 227 3.28 8.33 0.08
CA GLN A 227 3.55 7.62 1.32
C GLN A 227 3.69 6.12 1.05
N PRO A 228 4.48 5.38 1.84
CA PRO A 228 4.46 3.92 1.83
C PRO A 228 3.09 3.38 2.27
N LEU A 229 2.77 2.18 1.81
CA LEU A 229 1.62 1.44 2.33
C LEU A 229 2.06 0.61 3.52
N VAL A 230 1.42 0.79 4.67
CA VAL A 230 1.64 -0.05 5.86
C VAL A 230 0.32 -0.69 6.27
N THR A 231 0.25 -2.02 6.26
CA THR A 231 -0.90 -2.78 6.78
C THR A 231 -0.52 -3.48 8.08
N LYS A 232 -1.37 -3.37 9.10
CA LYS A 232 -1.23 -4.14 10.35
C LYS A 232 -1.72 -5.57 10.20
N GLY A 233 -2.61 -5.82 9.24
CA GLY A 233 -3.06 -7.15 8.85
C GLY A 233 -2.60 -7.50 7.44
N SER A 234 -3.41 -8.31 6.76
CA SER A 234 -3.13 -8.81 5.42
C SER A 234 -3.35 -7.77 4.32
N LEU A 235 -2.69 -7.96 3.18
CA LEU A 235 -2.95 -7.24 1.94
C LEU A 235 -3.45 -8.23 0.87
N THR A 236 -4.70 -8.07 0.45
CA THR A 236 -5.30 -8.87 -0.63
C THR A 236 -5.55 -8.01 -1.85
N ILE A 237 -5.01 -8.43 -2.99
CA ILE A 237 -5.24 -7.87 -4.30
C ILE A 237 -6.03 -8.90 -5.11
N GLU A 238 -7.32 -8.66 -5.32
CA GLU A 238 -8.18 -9.57 -6.09
C GLU A 238 -7.88 -9.56 -7.59
N ASP A 239 -8.58 -10.43 -8.33
CA ASP A 239 -8.35 -10.65 -9.74
C ASP A 239 -8.54 -9.40 -10.61
N ASN A 240 -7.72 -9.27 -11.66
CA ASN A 240 -7.70 -8.14 -12.59
C ASN A 240 -7.52 -6.77 -11.90
N ILE A 241 -6.67 -6.73 -10.87
CA ILE A 241 -6.24 -5.48 -10.25
C ILE A 241 -4.76 -5.23 -10.55
N ILE A 242 -4.43 -4.00 -10.91
CA ILE A 242 -3.06 -3.50 -10.91
C ILE A 242 -2.89 -2.70 -9.62
N PHE A 243 -2.01 -3.16 -8.72
CA PHE A 243 -1.52 -2.33 -7.63
C PHE A 243 -0.13 -1.81 -7.98
N SER A 244 -0.02 -0.50 -8.16
CA SER A 244 1.25 0.19 -8.40
C SER A 244 1.59 1.09 -7.20
N PRO A 245 2.47 0.65 -6.29
CA PRO A 245 2.95 1.51 -5.21
C PRO A 245 3.86 2.66 -5.71
N LYS A 246 4.12 2.78 -7.01
CA LYS A 246 4.99 3.81 -7.61
C LYS A 246 6.33 3.95 -6.87
N GLY A 247 6.95 2.79 -6.61
CA GLY A 247 8.25 2.68 -5.96
C GLY A 247 8.24 2.97 -4.46
N GLN A 248 7.08 3.22 -3.84
CA GLN A 248 6.96 3.32 -2.39
C GLN A 248 6.98 1.93 -1.75
N ASP A 249 7.57 1.84 -0.56
CA ASP A 249 7.61 0.59 0.19
C ASP A 249 6.20 0.13 0.59
N VAL A 250 6.07 -1.19 0.70
CA VAL A 250 4.84 -1.86 1.12
C VAL A 250 5.17 -2.76 2.29
N SER A 251 4.68 -2.43 3.48
CA SER A 251 4.89 -3.20 4.70
C SER A 251 3.60 -3.93 5.10
N ILE A 252 3.69 -5.25 5.28
CA ILE A 252 2.55 -6.14 5.48
C ILE A 252 2.73 -6.90 6.80
N GLY A 253 1.78 -6.70 7.73
CA GLY A 253 1.74 -7.38 9.04
C GLY A 253 1.04 -8.74 9.04
N GLY A 254 0.56 -9.23 7.88
CA GLY A 254 -0.13 -10.51 7.75
C GLY A 254 0.19 -11.20 6.43
N SER A 255 -0.82 -11.85 5.84
CA SER A 255 -0.66 -12.50 4.53
C SER A 255 -0.70 -11.50 3.38
N PHE A 256 -0.02 -11.85 2.28
CA PHE A 256 -0.14 -11.22 0.99
C PHE A 256 -0.83 -12.17 0.01
N SER A 257 -1.81 -11.68 -0.74
CA SER A 257 -2.49 -12.44 -1.80
C SER A 257 -2.57 -11.64 -3.09
N LEU A 258 -2.16 -12.25 -4.20
CA LEU A 258 -2.24 -11.68 -5.54
C LEU A 258 -3.08 -12.58 -6.45
N GLY A 259 -4.24 -12.09 -6.87
CA GLY A 259 -5.24 -12.83 -7.66
C GLY A 259 -4.83 -13.11 -9.11
N ALA A 260 -5.64 -13.87 -9.84
CA ALA A 260 -5.44 -14.13 -11.26
C ALA A 260 -5.55 -12.84 -12.09
N THR A 261 -4.77 -12.74 -13.17
CA THR A 261 -4.69 -11.58 -14.09
C THR A 261 -4.31 -10.24 -13.41
N SER A 262 -4.00 -10.27 -12.11
CA SER A 262 -3.61 -9.11 -11.35
C SER A 262 -2.10 -8.87 -11.46
N SER A 263 -1.69 -7.62 -11.21
CA SER A 263 -0.30 -7.20 -11.25
C SER A 263 0.06 -6.41 -9.99
N TYR A 264 1.12 -6.84 -9.31
CA TYR A 264 1.84 -6.04 -8.32
C TYR A 264 3.04 -5.39 -9.01
N VAL A 265 2.91 -4.10 -9.33
CA VAL A 265 3.93 -3.34 -10.06
C VAL A 265 4.87 -2.67 -9.05
N ALA A 266 5.66 -3.50 -8.37
CA ALA A 266 6.57 -3.13 -7.27
C ALA A 266 7.38 -1.84 -7.56
N GLY A 267 7.86 -1.68 -8.80
CA GLY A 267 8.81 -0.62 -9.10
C GLY A 267 10.14 -0.90 -8.41
N SER A 268 10.77 0.12 -7.84
CA SER A 268 12.03 0.01 -7.09
C SER A 268 11.81 -0.06 -5.58
N ASN A 269 10.68 -0.63 -5.15
CA ASN A 269 10.31 -0.65 -3.74
C ASN A 269 10.88 -1.84 -2.99
N THR A 270 10.71 -1.80 -1.67
CA THR A 270 10.86 -2.96 -0.81
C THR A 270 9.50 -3.39 -0.29
N THR A 271 9.18 -4.67 -0.49
CA THR A 271 8.05 -5.29 0.22
C THR A 271 8.58 -5.89 1.52
N HIS A 272 8.06 -5.43 2.65
CA HIS A 272 8.42 -5.92 3.98
C HIS A 272 7.29 -6.79 4.54
N PHE A 273 7.63 -7.96 5.05
CA PHE A 273 6.78 -8.73 5.95
C PHE A 273 7.33 -8.59 7.36
N THR A 274 6.62 -7.82 8.19
CA THR A 274 7.06 -7.46 9.55
C THR A 274 5.86 -7.16 10.43
N GLY A 275 5.95 -7.50 11.71
CA GLY A 275 4.88 -7.30 12.68
C GLY A 275 3.77 -8.35 12.62
N ALA A 276 4.05 -9.53 12.06
CA ALA A 276 3.13 -10.65 12.09
C ALA A 276 2.87 -11.12 13.52
N THR A 277 1.65 -11.58 13.80
CA THR A 277 1.23 -12.16 15.09
C THR A 277 0.86 -13.65 14.98
N SER A 278 0.98 -14.21 13.78
CA SER A 278 0.74 -15.61 13.45
C SER A 278 1.54 -15.98 12.20
N ASN A 279 1.57 -17.27 11.87
CA ASN A 279 2.02 -17.69 10.54
C ASN A 279 1.18 -17.01 9.46
N TYR A 280 1.81 -16.73 8.33
CA TYR A 280 1.22 -15.98 7.22
C TYR A 280 1.62 -16.62 5.88
N SER A 281 1.04 -16.11 4.81
CA SER A 281 1.29 -16.61 3.46
C SER A 281 1.64 -15.49 2.49
N ILE A 282 2.47 -15.83 1.52
CA ILE A 282 2.72 -15.06 0.30
C ILE A 282 2.10 -15.89 -0.83
N ASN A 283 0.81 -15.65 -1.10
CA ASN A 283 0.04 -16.45 -2.04
C ASN A 283 -0.06 -15.74 -3.40
N ILE A 284 0.56 -16.30 -4.42
CA ILE A 284 0.56 -15.76 -5.79
C ILE A 284 -0.20 -16.71 -6.70
N ALA A 285 -1.38 -16.29 -7.14
CA ALA A 285 -2.21 -17.09 -8.04
C ALA A 285 -1.41 -17.52 -9.28
N SER A 286 -1.61 -18.75 -9.74
CA SER A 286 -0.92 -19.29 -10.93
C SER A 286 -1.16 -18.43 -12.18
N GLY A 287 -2.35 -17.83 -12.28
CA GLY A 287 -2.74 -16.91 -13.35
C GLY A 287 -2.40 -15.44 -13.10
N ALA A 288 -1.68 -15.06 -12.04
CA ALA A 288 -1.24 -13.68 -11.82
C ALA A 288 -0.30 -13.23 -12.94
N THR A 289 -0.47 -11.99 -13.42
CA THR A 289 0.33 -11.44 -14.52
C THR A 289 1.76 -11.14 -14.09
N THR A 290 1.95 -10.70 -12.83
CA THR A 290 3.27 -10.48 -12.24
C THR A 290 3.53 -11.49 -11.13
N LYS A 291 4.75 -12.01 -11.06
CA LYS A 291 5.23 -12.90 -10.00
C LYS A 291 6.57 -12.39 -9.47
N TYR A 292 6.62 -11.09 -9.24
CA TYR A 292 7.84 -10.32 -9.09
C TYR A 292 7.77 -9.43 -7.86
N PHE A 293 8.84 -9.44 -7.08
CA PHE A 293 9.15 -8.44 -6.06
C PHE A 293 10.45 -7.74 -6.45
N HIS A 294 10.57 -6.45 -6.15
CA HIS A 294 11.83 -5.75 -6.40
C HIS A 294 12.85 -6.10 -5.31
N ASN A 295 12.62 -5.63 -4.08
CA ASN A 295 13.21 -6.22 -2.89
C ASN A 295 12.15 -6.97 -2.07
N LEU A 296 12.56 -7.99 -1.35
CA LEU A 296 11.72 -8.70 -0.37
C LEU A 296 12.44 -8.79 0.97
N ASN A 297 11.81 -8.29 2.02
CA ASN A 297 12.29 -8.36 3.39
C ASN A 297 11.35 -9.20 4.25
N ILE A 298 11.90 -10.18 4.95
CA ILE A 298 11.22 -11.02 5.93
C ILE A 298 11.84 -10.77 7.30
N ASP A 299 11.03 -10.25 8.23
CA ASP A 299 11.47 -9.93 9.60
C ASP A 299 10.38 -10.27 10.62
N ASN A 300 10.17 -11.58 10.84
CA ASN A 300 9.15 -12.10 11.74
C ASN A 300 9.68 -13.29 12.55
N ALA A 301 10.57 -13.03 13.51
CA ALA A 301 11.36 -14.01 14.27
C ALA A 301 10.63 -15.30 14.72
N SER A 302 9.36 -15.22 15.11
CA SER A 302 8.59 -16.35 15.66
C SER A 302 7.61 -16.99 14.68
N TYR A 303 7.55 -16.52 13.44
CA TYR A 303 6.50 -16.92 12.51
C TYR A 303 7.05 -17.39 11.17
N THR A 304 6.30 -18.32 10.58
CA THR A 304 6.56 -18.83 9.24
C THR A 304 5.71 -18.09 8.22
N GLY A 305 6.36 -17.53 7.20
CA GLY A 305 5.73 -17.10 5.95
C GLY A 305 5.83 -18.19 4.91
N SER A 306 4.70 -18.72 4.44
CA SER A 306 4.68 -19.77 3.40
C SER A 306 4.44 -19.16 2.01
N LEU A 307 5.34 -19.41 1.06
CA LEU A 307 5.17 -19.08 -0.36
C LEU A 307 4.26 -20.11 -1.04
N LEU A 308 3.16 -19.64 -1.61
CA LEU A 308 2.12 -20.50 -2.18
C LEU A 308 1.75 -20.08 -3.61
N GLY A 309 1.16 -21.02 -4.35
CA GLY A 309 0.54 -20.78 -5.66
C GLY A 309 1.51 -20.73 -6.85
N SER A 310 2.63 -20.00 -6.75
CA SER A 310 3.60 -19.86 -7.84
C SER A 310 5.04 -19.68 -7.38
N ASN A 311 5.98 -20.04 -8.27
CA ASN A 311 7.34 -19.52 -8.24
C ASN A 311 7.33 -17.98 -8.34
N ILE A 312 8.30 -17.33 -7.69
CA ILE A 312 8.46 -15.88 -7.73
C ILE A 312 9.89 -15.49 -8.05
N THR A 313 10.06 -14.26 -8.54
CA THR A 313 11.37 -13.63 -8.75
C THR A 313 11.52 -12.41 -7.86
N ILE A 314 12.64 -12.34 -7.14
CA ILE A 314 13.14 -11.12 -6.51
C ILE A 314 14.14 -10.51 -7.48
N GLY A 315 13.80 -9.37 -8.07
CA GLY A 315 14.62 -8.75 -9.10
C GLY A 315 15.84 -8.02 -8.56
N ASN A 316 15.84 -7.66 -7.29
CA ASN A 316 16.97 -7.08 -6.59
C ASN A 316 17.28 -7.92 -5.34
N ASN A 317 17.22 -7.38 -4.13
CA ASN A 317 17.77 -8.06 -2.95
C ASN A 317 16.71 -8.79 -2.11
N LEU A 318 17.12 -9.91 -1.52
CA LEU A 318 16.37 -10.65 -0.50
C LEU A 318 17.01 -10.42 0.86
N LEU A 319 16.23 -9.99 1.83
CA LEU A 319 16.61 -9.98 3.25
C LEU A 319 15.68 -10.90 4.03
N VAL A 320 16.27 -11.87 4.74
CA VAL A 320 15.59 -12.64 5.79
C VAL A 320 16.36 -12.37 7.07
N SER A 321 15.95 -11.35 7.83
CA SER A 321 16.64 -10.96 9.07
C SER A 321 16.25 -11.86 10.24
N SER A 322 15.01 -12.36 10.25
CA SER A 322 14.51 -13.25 11.28
C SER A 322 13.27 -14.04 10.82
N GLY A 323 13.02 -15.19 11.47
CA GLY A 323 11.87 -16.04 11.20
C GLY A 323 12.11 -17.07 10.12
N THR A 324 11.00 -17.65 9.61
CA THR A 324 11.05 -18.71 8.59
C THR A 324 10.33 -18.28 7.32
N LEU A 325 10.99 -18.41 6.17
CA LEU A 325 10.38 -18.39 4.85
C LEU A 325 10.30 -19.82 4.31
N ASP A 326 9.09 -20.38 4.26
CA ASP A 326 8.84 -21.72 3.73
C ASP A 326 8.44 -21.65 2.26
N LEU A 327 9.27 -22.18 1.38
CA LEU A 327 9.03 -22.21 -0.06
C LEU A 327 8.13 -23.39 -0.49
N GLY A 328 7.93 -24.39 0.37
CA GLY A 328 7.19 -25.61 0.02
C GLY A 328 7.75 -26.27 -1.24
N THR A 329 6.98 -26.23 -2.33
CA THR A 329 7.37 -26.77 -3.65
C THR A 329 7.83 -25.70 -4.64
N GLN A 330 7.82 -24.42 -4.24
CA GLN A 330 8.06 -23.29 -5.13
C GLN A 330 9.53 -22.91 -5.23
N ILE A 331 9.89 -22.32 -6.37
CA ILE A 331 11.21 -21.75 -6.63
C ILE A 331 11.18 -20.26 -6.32
N LEU A 332 12.09 -19.82 -5.47
CA LEU A 332 12.41 -18.43 -5.23
C LEU A 332 13.64 -18.04 -6.04
N THR A 333 13.44 -17.40 -7.19
CA THR A 333 14.56 -16.87 -7.98
C THR A 333 15.02 -15.54 -7.41
N VAL A 334 16.30 -15.42 -7.09
CA VAL A 334 16.90 -14.16 -6.61
C VAL A 334 17.94 -13.69 -7.63
N ARG A 335 17.68 -12.53 -8.22
CA ARG A 335 18.62 -11.86 -9.13
C ARG A 335 19.64 -11.01 -8.40
N GLY A 336 19.48 -10.84 -7.09
CA GLY A 336 20.38 -10.07 -6.27
C GLY A 336 20.93 -10.68 -5.02
N ASP A 337 21.41 -9.80 -4.17
CA ASP A 337 22.15 -10.23 -2.99
C ASP A 337 21.15 -10.77 -1.99
N ILE A 338 21.58 -11.80 -1.27
CA ILE A 338 20.79 -12.46 -0.25
C ILE A 338 21.46 -12.17 1.08
N THR A 339 20.74 -11.52 2.00
CA THR A 339 21.15 -11.43 3.40
C THR A 339 20.22 -12.34 4.20
N ASN A 340 20.72 -13.48 4.66
CA ASN A 340 19.95 -14.47 5.41
C ASN A 340 20.55 -14.68 6.80
N SER A 341 19.77 -14.31 7.81
CA SER A 341 19.99 -14.52 9.25
C SER A 341 18.81 -15.29 9.89
N GLY A 342 17.89 -15.78 9.05
CA GLY A 342 16.76 -16.60 9.46
C GLY A 342 16.82 -18.00 8.85
N THR A 343 15.65 -18.60 8.64
CA THR A 343 15.53 -19.91 7.99
C THR A 343 14.74 -19.79 6.70
N ILE A 344 15.31 -20.23 5.58
CA ILE A 344 14.56 -20.51 4.35
C ILE A 344 14.45 -22.02 4.23
N THR A 345 13.23 -22.55 4.23
CA THR A 345 12.98 -24.00 4.17
C THR A 345 12.10 -24.37 2.96
N ASN A 346 12.01 -25.66 2.64
CA ASN A 346 11.22 -26.17 1.53
C ASN A 346 11.00 -27.68 1.64
N THR A 347 10.04 -28.21 0.87
CA THR A 347 9.89 -29.65 0.60
C THR A 347 10.67 -30.03 -0.66
N THR A 348 10.28 -29.49 -1.82
CA THR A 348 10.96 -29.71 -3.11
C THR A 348 11.33 -28.41 -3.83
N GLY A 349 10.86 -27.27 -3.31
CA GLY A 349 11.24 -25.94 -3.75
C GLY A 349 12.73 -25.66 -3.52
N LYS A 350 13.17 -24.45 -3.87
CA LYS A 350 14.56 -24.01 -3.68
C LYS A 350 14.71 -22.50 -3.78
N VAL A 351 15.78 -21.98 -3.20
CA VAL A 351 16.35 -20.69 -3.59
C VAL A 351 17.20 -20.92 -4.83
N LEU A 352 16.93 -20.17 -5.90
CA LEU A 352 17.69 -20.19 -7.14
C LEU A 352 18.37 -18.84 -7.34
N VAL A 353 19.70 -18.82 -7.23
CA VAL A 353 20.52 -17.66 -7.58
C VAL A 353 20.86 -17.74 -9.06
N THR A 354 20.30 -16.82 -9.84
CA THR A 354 20.47 -16.77 -11.30
C THR A 354 20.19 -15.36 -11.85
N GLN A 355 20.55 -15.12 -13.13
CA GLN A 355 20.32 -13.87 -13.85
C GLN A 355 21.04 -12.63 -13.24
N ARG A 356 22.31 -12.77 -12.86
CA ARG A 356 23.21 -11.66 -12.43
C ARG A 356 23.33 -10.54 -13.46
N GLY A 357 23.97 -9.43 -13.08
CA GLY A 357 24.22 -8.29 -13.96
C GLY A 357 22.97 -7.45 -14.08
N ARG A 358 22.51 -6.92 -12.94
CA ARG A 358 21.24 -6.19 -12.83
C ARG A 358 21.48 -4.70 -12.61
N LEU A 359 20.59 -3.86 -13.12
CA LEU A 359 20.55 -2.44 -12.79
C LEU A 359 19.92 -2.27 -11.39
N THR A 360 20.68 -1.76 -10.43
CA THR A 360 20.26 -1.66 -9.02
C THR A 360 19.67 -0.31 -8.66
N SER A 361 20.13 0.77 -9.31
CA SER A 361 19.61 2.12 -9.06
C SER A 361 19.75 3.03 -10.27
N ILE A 362 18.83 3.99 -10.38
CA ILE A 362 18.94 5.18 -11.23
C ILE A 362 18.67 6.39 -10.34
N ASN A 363 19.72 7.16 -10.02
CA ASN A 363 19.57 8.36 -9.21
C ASN A 363 19.42 9.59 -10.09
N VAL A 364 18.47 10.46 -9.76
CA VAL A 364 18.26 11.73 -10.46
C VAL A 364 19.18 12.77 -9.84
N ILE A 365 20.12 13.31 -10.63
CA ILE A 365 21.03 14.38 -10.20
C ILE A 365 20.38 15.74 -10.48
N TYR A 366 19.80 15.89 -11.67
CA TYR A 366 19.01 17.06 -12.07
C TYR A 366 17.69 16.58 -12.67
N GLY A 367 16.57 17.09 -12.15
CA GLY A 367 15.23 16.65 -12.54
C GLY A 367 14.75 17.18 -13.89
N GLY A 368 15.42 18.19 -14.46
CA GLY A 368 15.02 18.83 -15.70
C GLY A 368 13.65 19.53 -15.64
N TYR A 369 13.20 20.02 -16.79
CA TYR A 369 11.85 20.59 -16.96
C TYR A 369 11.11 19.84 -18.07
N TYR A 370 9.90 19.41 -17.75
CA TYR A 370 9.07 18.54 -18.57
C TYR A 370 7.61 18.98 -18.49
N THR A 371 6.96 19.09 -19.66
CA THR A 371 5.53 19.39 -19.78
C THR A 371 4.65 18.13 -19.82
N SER A 372 5.27 16.96 -19.98
CA SER A 372 4.67 15.63 -19.92
C SER A 372 5.67 14.63 -19.36
N VAL A 373 5.21 13.52 -18.77
CA VAL A 373 6.10 12.47 -18.25
C VAL A 373 7.01 11.95 -19.39
N PRO A 374 8.35 12.06 -19.28
CA PRO A 374 9.24 11.61 -20.33
C PRO A 374 9.39 10.09 -20.33
N THR A 375 9.74 9.54 -21.49
CA THR A 375 10.07 8.12 -21.63
C THR A 375 11.49 7.90 -21.14
N VAL A 376 11.68 6.87 -20.30
CA VAL A 376 13.00 6.41 -19.86
C VAL A 376 13.35 5.14 -20.61
N THR A 377 14.46 5.15 -21.34
CA THR A 377 14.97 3.98 -22.08
C THR A 377 16.31 3.57 -21.49
N VAL A 378 16.45 2.28 -21.20
CA VAL A 378 17.72 1.67 -20.76
C VAL A 378 18.31 0.91 -21.94
N SER A 379 19.60 1.09 -22.21
CA SER A 379 20.28 0.32 -23.25
C SER A 379 20.23 -1.18 -22.96
N ALA A 380 20.17 -2.00 -24.00
CA ALA A 380 20.17 -3.46 -23.86
C ALA A 380 21.51 -3.98 -23.28
N PRO A 381 21.50 -5.08 -22.52
CA PRO A 381 22.71 -5.82 -22.17
C PRO A 381 23.28 -6.57 -23.39
N PRO A 382 24.48 -7.18 -23.28
CA PRO A 382 24.95 -8.18 -24.24
C PRO A 382 23.93 -9.31 -24.50
N ALA A 383 24.11 -10.02 -25.61
CA ALA A 383 23.23 -11.12 -26.00
C ALA A 383 23.06 -12.16 -24.87
N GLY A 384 21.82 -12.59 -24.64
CA GLY A 384 21.45 -13.49 -23.54
C GLY A 384 20.98 -12.78 -22.26
N GLY A 385 21.13 -11.46 -22.15
CA GLY A 385 20.57 -10.66 -21.06
C GLY A 385 19.13 -10.19 -21.28
N THR A 386 18.53 -9.63 -20.24
CA THR A 386 17.21 -8.98 -20.27
C THR A 386 17.35 -7.48 -20.05
N THR A 387 16.78 -6.67 -20.93
CA THR A 387 16.80 -5.20 -20.80
C THR A 387 16.03 -4.75 -19.55
N ALA A 388 16.67 -3.91 -18.73
CA ALA A 388 16.00 -3.26 -17.61
C ALA A 388 14.96 -2.23 -18.11
N THR A 389 13.90 -2.02 -17.34
CA THR A 389 12.87 -1.02 -17.67
C THR A 389 12.71 -0.06 -16.51
N ALA A 390 12.39 1.20 -16.82
CA ALA A 390 12.18 2.22 -15.81
C ALA A 390 11.14 3.24 -16.27
N VAL A 391 10.55 3.96 -15.32
CA VAL A 391 9.59 5.05 -15.56
C VAL A 391 9.99 6.28 -14.76
N ALA A 392 9.80 7.47 -15.35
CA ALA A 392 10.01 8.72 -14.65
C ALA A 392 8.75 9.11 -13.87
N ILE A 393 8.94 9.70 -12.69
CA ILE A 393 7.86 10.37 -11.95
C ILE A 393 8.18 11.85 -11.84
N LEU A 394 7.18 12.67 -12.17
CA LEU A 394 7.26 14.11 -12.04
C LEU A 394 6.72 14.58 -10.69
N ASN A 395 7.34 15.61 -10.13
CA ASN A 395 6.72 16.52 -9.16
C ASN A 395 6.60 17.90 -9.82
N GLY A 396 5.35 18.33 -10.07
CA GLY A 396 5.07 19.43 -10.97
C GLY A 396 5.63 19.16 -12.37
N THR A 397 6.62 19.93 -12.79
CA THR A 397 7.27 19.85 -14.11
C THR A 397 8.66 19.22 -14.06
N THR A 398 9.14 18.73 -12.92
CA THR A 398 10.51 18.20 -12.78
C THR A 398 10.48 16.70 -12.46
N ILE A 399 11.42 15.92 -12.99
CA ILE A 399 11.58 14.52 -12.57
C ILE A 399 12.03 14.51 -11.12
N SER A 400 11.20 13.95 -10.24
CA SER A 400 11.55 13.76 -8.83
C SER A 400 12.23 12.40 -8.60
N GLN A 401 11.92 11.40 -9.42
CA GLN A 401 12.42 10.03 -9.26
C GLN A 401 12.34 9.26 -10.58
N ILE A 402 13.25 8.32 -10.78
CA ILE A 402 13.13 7.26 -11.79
C ILE A 402 12.98 5.93 -11.09
N ILE A 403 11.90 5.23 -11.38
CA ILE A 403 11.55 3.95 -10.78
C ILE A 403 11.94 2.85 -11.75
N ILE A 404 12.82 1.95 -11.33
CA ILE A 404 13.13 0.72 -12.07
C ILE A 404 11.93 -0.21 -11.95
N THR A 405 11.27 -0.54 -13.05
CA THR A 405 10.13 -1.47 -13.09
C THR A 405 10.55 -2.92 -13.36
N ASN A 406 11.74 -3.11 -13.94
CA ASN A 406 12.42 -4.39 -14.05
C ASN A 406 13.92 -4.12 -14.02
N THR A 407 14.66 -4.80 -13.13
CA THR A 407 16.10 -4.62 -12.96
C THR A 407 16.94 -5.15 -14.13
N GLY A 408 16.32 -5.92 -15.04
CA GLY A 408 17.02 -6.60 -16.13
C GLY A 408 18.00 -7.66 -15.62
N SER A 409 18.83 -8.16 -16.53
CA SER A 409 19.89 -9.13 -16.25
C SER A 409 20.94 -9.15 -17.38
N GLY A 410 22.13 -9.69 -17.10
CA GLY A 410 23.20 -9.87 -18.08
C GLY A 410 24.04 -8.62 -18.36
N TYR A 411 23.84 -7.52 -17.65
CA TYR A 411 24.69 -6.33 -17.79
C TYR A 411 26.10 -6.60 -17.28
N THR A 412 27.10 -6.36 -18.14
CA THR A 412 28.54 -6.49 -17.83
C THR A 412 29.23 -5.14 -17.63
N SER A 413 28.51 -4.04 -17.87
CA SER A 413 28.92 -2.65 -17.65
C SER A 413 27.67 -1.79 -17.40
N ASN A 414 27.86 -0.55 -16.93
CA ASN A 414 26.74 0.38 -16.69
C ASN A 414 25.94 0.62 -17.98
N PRO A 415 24.61 0.45 -17.97
CA PRO A 415 23.80 0.80 -19.13
C PRO A 415 23.75 2.32 -19.34
N THR A 416 23.52 2.71 -20.59
CA THR A 416 23.16 4.09 -20.92
C THR A 416 21.67 4.29 -20.65
N ILE A 417 21.32 5.38 -19.95
CA ILE A 417 19.93 5.79 -19.74
C ILE A 417 19.65 7.00 -20.62
N TYR A 418 18.65 6.88 -21.47
CA TYR A 418 18.12 7.95 -22.30
C TYR A 418 16.77 8.41 -21.74
N ILE A 419 16.59 9.72 -21.63
CA ILE A 419 15.34 10.35 -21.20
C ILE A 419 14.87 11.23 -22.35
N SER A 420 13.68 10.95 -22.89
CA SER A 420 13.18 11.70 -24.04
C SER A 420 13.01 13.19 -23.74
N ASN A 421 13.04 14.02 -24.79
CA ASN A 421 12.89 15.48 -24.76
C ASN A 421 14.05 16.27 -24.08
N ASN A 422 15.21 15.64 -23.86
CA ASN A 422 16.51 16.26 -23.50
C ASN A 422 16.47 17.48 -22.55
N GLY A 423 15.60 17.44 -21.54
CA GLY A 423 15.59 18.41 -20.46
C GLY A 423 16.69 18.11 -19.44
N TRP A 424 17.97 18.29 -19.78
CA TRP A 424 19.13 18.29 -18.85
C TRP A 424 19.15 17.25 -17.70
N ALA A 425 18.44 16.14 -17.82
CA ALA A 425 18.31 15.19 -16.73
C ALA A 425 19.55 14.30 -16.68
N PHE A 426 20.47 14.61 -15.77
CA PHE A 426 21.62 13.78 -15.48
C PHE A 426 21.23 12.72 -14.46
N THR A 427 21.55 11.46 -14.76
CA THR A 427 21.33 10.37 -13.82
C THR A 427 22.60 9.56 -13.63
N SER A 428 22.89 9.13 -12.40
CA SER A 428 23.90 8.10 -12.14
C SER A 428 23.22 6.73 -12.05
N ARG A 429 23.98 5.68 -12.36
CA ARG A 429 23.49 4.32 -12.40
C ARG A 429 24.53 3.38 -11.84
N THR A 430 24.06 2.35 -11.17
CA THR A 430 24.89 1.28 -10.65
C THR A 430 24.34 -0.05 -11.13
N TYR A 431 25.23 -0.94 -11.57
CA TYR A 431 24.92 -2.35 -11.76
C TYR A 431 25.75 -3.19 -10.79
N SER A 432 25.24 -4.38 -10.43
CA SER A 432 26.02 -5.37 -9.68
C SER A 432 26.37 -6.55 -10.58
N ALA A 433 27.66 -6.88 -10.62
CA ALA A 433 28.23 -8.00 -11.36
C ALA A 433 28.58 -9.20 -10.46
N THR A 434 28.27 -9.12 -9.17
CA THR A 434 28.49 -10.16 -8.15
C THR A 434 27.16 -10.56 -7.51
N HIS A 435 27.19 -11.69 -6.81
CA HIS A 435 26.13 -12.11 -5.90
C HIS A 435 26.71 -12.36 -4.52
N GLU A 436 26.30 -11.54 -3.56
CA GLU A 436 26.63 -11.77 -2.17
C GLU A 436 25.55 -12.63 -1.50
N ILE A 437 25.99 -13.67 -0.77
CA ILE A 437 25.16 -14.39 0.19
C ILE A 437 25.74 -14.12 1.59
N GLY A 438 25.05 -13.27 2.34
CA GLY A 438 25.46 -12.74 3.64
C GLY A 438 24.44 -12.97 4.74
N GLY A 439 24.62 -12.28 5.86
CA GLY A 439 23.84 -12.45 7.08
C GLY A 439 24.69 -12.28 8.33
N ASP A 440 24.16 -12.70 9.48
CA ASP A 440 24.84 -12.68 10.78
C ASP A 440 25.62 -13.97 11.09
N GLY A 441 25.65 -14.92 10.16
CA GLY A 441 26.29 -16.23 10.34
C GLY A 441 25.35 -17.37 10.77
N SER A 442 24.07 -17.07 11.02
CA SER A 442 23.07 -18.06 11.45
C SER A 442 22.11 -18.52 10.35
N GLY A 443 22.20 -17.91 9.16
CA GLY A 443 21.31 -18.15 8.04
C GLY A 443 21.28 -19.60 7.57
N LYS A 444 20.06 -20.12 7.39
CA LYS A 444 19.82 -21.47 6.87
C LYS A 444 19.05 -21.44 5.56
N PHE A 445 19.47 -22.28 4.62
CA PHE A 445 18.75 -22.61 3.40
C PHE A 445 18.37 -24.09 3.41
N GLY A 446 17.17 -24.44 2.95
CA GLY A 446 16.83 -25.81 2.61
C GLY A 446 17.59 -26.23 1.35
N ASN A 447 16.96 -26.11 0.19
CA ASN A 447 17.62 -26.29 -1.10
C ASN A 447 18.13 -24.94 -1.62
N LEU A 448 19.40 -24.92 -2.05
CA LEU A 448 20.04 -23.77 -2.67
C LEU A 448 20.65 -24.19 -4.01
N GLU A 449 20.31 -23.49 -5.09
CA GLU A 449 20.94 -23.67 -6.38
C GLU A 449 21.64 -22.39 -6.84
N ILE A 450 22.90 -22.55 -7.24
CA ILE A 450 23.64 -21.54 -7.99
C ILE A 450 23.64 -21.95 -9.46
N ASN A 451 22.99 -21.15 -10.31
CA ASN A 451 22.94 -21.37 -11.75
C ASN A 451 23.29 -20.08 -12.48
N GLU A 452 24.58 -19.77 -12.44
CA GLU A 452 25.13 -18.53 -12.94
C GLU A 452 26.38 -18.77 -13.78
N THR A 453 26.39 -18.32 -15.02
CA THR A 453 27.63 -18.38 -15.81
C THR A 453 28.56 -17.26 -15.36
N HIS A 454 29.79 -17.60 -14.99
CA HIS A 454 30.84 -16.64 -14.63
C HIS A 454 31.82 -16.48 -15.78
N SER A 455 31.99 -15.26 -16.27
CA SER A 455 32.94 -14.98 -17.36
C SER A 455 34.40 -14.92 -16.87
N ASN A 456 34.60 -14.67 -15.57
CA ASN A 456 35.89 -14.62 -14.89
C ASN A 456 35.68 -14.66 -13.36
N THR A 457 36.76 -14.59 -12.58
CA THR A 457 36.74 -14.64 -11.11
C THR A 457 36.35 -13.32 -10.42
N SER A 458 36.15 -12.22 -11.16
CA SER A 458 35.65 -10.94 -10.63
C SER A 458 34.12 -10.86 -10.64
N GLN A 459 33.46 -11.80 -11.31
CA GLN A 459 32.02 -11.96 -11.31
C GLN A 459 31.75 -13.33 -10.71
N ILE A 460 31.44 -13.38 -9.42
CA ILE A 460 31.26 -14.63 -8.67
C ILE A 460 30.08 -14.50 -7.71
N THR A 461 29.54 -15.63 -7.30
CA THR A 461 28.75 -15.74 -6.08
C THR A 461 29.71 -15.99 -4.92
N TYR A 462 29.62 -15.22 -3.84
CA TYR A 462 30.49 -15.37 -2.67
C TYR A 462 29.70 -15.29 -1.37
N LEU A 463 30.25 -15.90 -0.32
CA LEU A 463 29.75 -15.73 1.04
C LEU A 463 30.39 -14.52 1.72
N SER A 464 29.59 -13.70 2.41
CA SER A 464 30.07 -12.63 3.30
C SER A 464 29.82 -12.93 4.79
N SER A 465 29.25 -14.09 5.07
CA SER A 465 29.02 -14.63 6.42
C SER A 465 28.93 -16.14 6.33
N LYS A 466 29.06 -16.84 7.47
CA LYS A 466 28.75 -18.27 7.53
C LYS A 466 27.30 -18.52 7.12
N GLN A 467 27.05 -19.58 6.35
CA GLN A 467 25.70 -20.04 6.01
C GLN A 467 25.60 -21.56 6.18
N THR A 468 24.37 -22.06 6.32
CA THR A 468 24.08 -23.50 6.38
C THR A 468 23.09 -23.88 5.28
N VAL A 469 23.36 -24.98 4.57
CA VAL A 469 22.40 -25.63 3.65
C VAL A 469 21.99 -26.96 4.27
N THR A 470 20.72 -27.07 4.66
CA THR A 470 20.15 -28.26 5.32
C THR A 470 19.45 -29.22 4.35
N GLY A 471 19.37 -28.84 3.08
CA GLY A 471 18.87 -29.68 1.99
C GLY A 471 19.96 -29.85 0.93
N THR A 472 19.59 -29.76 -0.34
CA THR A 472 20.54 -29.93 -1.44
C THR A 472 21.17 -28.61 -1.87
N LEU A 473 22.50 -28.52 -1.82
CA LEU A 473 23.26 -27.53 -2.57
C LEU A 473 23.48 -28.03 -4.00
N THR A 474 22.99 -27.30 -5.00
CA THR A 474 23.22 -27.58 -6.42
C THR A 474 24.07 -26.48 -7.05
N LEU A 475 25.15 -26.88 -7.71
CA LEU A 475 25.95 -25.99 -8.56
C LEU A 475 25.72 -26.38 -10.02
N THR A 476 24.71 -25.77 -10.64
CA THR A 476 24.36 -26.07 -12.04
C THR A 476 25.34 -25.40 -13.00
N ASN A 477 25.62 -24.13 -12.75
CA ASN A 477 26.63 -23.35 -13.47
C ASN A 477 27.24 -22.35 -12.50
N GLY A 478 28.55 -22.12 -12.64
CA GLY A 478 29.24 -21.04 -11.96
C GLY A 478 30.26 -21.46 -10.91
N ILE A 479 30.48 -20.55 -9.98
CA ILE A 479 31.53 -20.51 -8.97
C ILE A 479 30.84 -19.97 -7.72
N LEU A 480 30.88 -20.76 -6.66
CA LEU A 480 30.58 -20.32 -5.31
C LEU A 480 31.90 -20.19 -4.56
N ASP A 481 32.27 -18.98 -4.18
CA ASP A 481 33.52 -18.69 -3.48
C ASP A 481 33.37 -18.85 -1.97
N LEU A 482 34.12 -19.80 -1.41
CA LEU A 482 34.15 -20.18 0.00
C LEU A 482 35.51 -19.89 0.64
N ARG A 483 36.36 -19.04 0.04
CA ARG A 483 37.72 -18.76 0.55
C ARG A 483 37.73 -18.05 1.91
N THR A 484 36.70 -17.24 2.18
CA THR A 484 36.66 -16.36 3.36
C THR A 484 35.70 -16.84 4.45
N PHE A 485 34.59 -17.46 4.07
CA PHE A 485 33.54 -17.88 5.01
C PHE A 485 33.11 -19.32 4.76
N ASN A 486 32.77 -19.99 5.87
CA ASN A 486 32.36 -21.38 5.84
C ASN A 486 30.93 -21.55 5.30
N LEU A 487 30.73 -22.66 4.60
CA LEU A 487 29.41 -23.20 4.27
C LEU A 487 29.26 -24.54 4.96
N ASP A 488 28.28 -24.66 5.85
CA ASP A 488 27.92 -25.94 6.46
C ASP A 488 26.89 -26.64 5.57
N LEU A 489 27.11 -27.93 5.32
CA LEU A 489 26.17 -28.82 4.62
C LEU A 489 25.70 -29.86 5.64
N GLU A 490 24.41 -29.87 5.96
CA GLU A 490 23.79 -30.78 6.95
C GLU A 490 23.05 -31.95 6.30
#